data_AF-A0A8X8GBP6-F1
#
_entry.id   AF-A0A8X8GBP6-F1
#
_cell.length_a   1.000
_cell.length_b   1.000
_cell.length_c   1.000
_cell.angle_alpha   90.00
_cell.angle_beta   90.00
_cell.angle_gamma   90.00
#
_symmetry.space_group_name_H-M   'P 1'
#
loop_
_entity.id
_entity.type
_entity.pdbx_description
1 polymer ?
#
loop_
_entity_poly.entity_id
_entity_poly.type
_entity_poly.pdbx_seq_one_letter_code
_entity_poly.pdbx_strand_id
1 'polypeptide(L)'
;GLHYAREGMRRAGRVLLVEGYLDVITLHQAGIDYAVAASGTALGDSQMEMLFRAAPELLLCFDGDTAGRNAAWRAVQTAPEHLRAGRLLRLLFLPDGQDPDSLVREQGGAAFESMLPTARPAIDFFLEELQRRHNLAAEDEKALFLHAARDFLKRVSDPVLREVYEQRVQMLCGLAPVARRAPSRTPRKATFSAPGGRSLFKTALRLLLNFPEDPAWQALDRDLLPFLFDRDPMAEILAEALDILANMTHLSSHELFAKLSVLKHAEACYALVMSDSGDEEEQVLMRLEISGCVARVNQRLAAARSHFISRAADQGGLSALSEQERAEVVRLSRRDRHNDV
;
A
#
# COMPACT_ATOMS: atom_id res chain seq x y z
N GLY A 1 -15.05 -24.09 25.23
CA GLY A 1 -14.00 -24.75 24.42
C GLY A 1 -12.61 -24.20 24.68
N LEU A 2 -12.37 -22.91 24.45
CA LEU A 2 -11.00 -22.37 24.29
C LEU A 2 -10.00 -22.73 25.40
N HIS A 3 -10.39 -22.65 26.67
CA HIS A 3 -9.51 -23.01 27.79
C HIS A 3 -9.05 -24.48 27.71
N TYR A 4 -9.97 -25.40 27.44
CA TYR A 4 -9.70 -26.84 27.36
C TYR A 4 -8.90 -27.21 26.10
N ALA A 5 -9.07 -26.44 25.02
CA ALA A 5 -8.45 -26.75 23.73
C ALA A 5 -7.04 -26.19 23.54
N ARG A 6 -6.49 -25.37 24.46
CA ARG A 6 -5.20 -24.67 24.23
C ARG A 6 -4.03 -25.61 23.98
N GLU A 7 -3.97 -26.72 24.72
CA GLU A 7 -2.90 -27.71 24.56
C GLU A 7 -3.07 -28.51 23.26
N GLY A 8 -4.30 -28.97 22.98
CA GLY A 8 -4.65 -29.61 21.72
C GLY A 8 -4.31 -28.76 20.50
N MET A 9 -4.68 -27.47 20.52
CA MET A 9 -4.39 -26.52 19.44
C MET A 9 -2.90 -26.35 19.18
N ARG A 10 -2.09 -26.25 20.24
CA ARG A 10 -0.63 -26.13 20.10
C ARG A 10 -0.02 -27.41 19.54
N ARG A 11 -0.48 -28.58 19.98
CA ARG A 11 0.00 -29.88 19.50
C ARG A 11 -0.38 -30.12 18.04
N ALA A 12 -1.61 -29.78 17.66
CA ALA A 12 -2.14 -29.99 16.31
C ALA A 12 -1.71 -28.88 15.32
N GLY A 13 -1.21 -27.74 15.83
CA GLY A 13 -0.84 -26.57 15.03
C GLY A 13 -2.05 -25.85 14.40
N ARG A 14 -3.27 -26.16 14.85
CA ARG A 14 -4.52 -25.69 14.25
C ARG A 14 -5.63 -25.48 15.29
N VAL A 15 -6.62 -24.67 14.94
CA VAL A 15 -7.87 -24.51 15.66
C VAL A 15 -9.03 -24.96 14.78
N LEU A 16 -9.95 -25.78 15.31
CA LEU A 16 -11.20 -26.12 14.64
C LEU A 16 -12.34 -25.32 15.28
N LEU A 17 -12.95 -24.40 14.52
CA LEU A 17 -14.13 -23.65 14.96
C LEU A 17 -15.40 -24.33 14.44
N VAL A 18 -16.31 -24.68 15.34
CA VAL A 18 -17.65 -25.21 15.07
C VAL A 18 -18.73 -24.26 15.57
N GLU A 19 -20.00 -24.52 15.27
CA GLU A 19 -21.10 -23.64 15.66
C GLU A 19 -21.54 -23.86 17.12
N GLY A 20 -21.76 -25.13 17.50
CA GLY A 20 -22.37 -25.53 18.76
C GLY A 20 -21.38 -25.95 19.85
N TYR A 21 -21.78 -25.78 21.12
CA TYR A 21 -20.98 -26.28 22.23
C TYR A 21 -21.06 -27.81 22.38
N LEU A 22 -22.15 -28.44 21.92
CA LEU A 22 -22.29 -29.90 21.89
C LEU A 22 -21.29 -30.53 20.90
N ASP A 23 -21.13 -29.93 19.72
CA ASP A 23 -20.10 -30.31 18.74
C ASP A 23 -18.70 -30.36 19.38
N VAL A 24 -18.35 -29.33 20.16
CA VAL A 24 -17.07 -29.29 20.86
C VAL A 24 -16.92 -30.45 21.84
N ILE A 25 -17.96 -30.78 22.60
CA ILE A 25 -17.91 -31.88 23.57
C ILE A 25 -17.70 -33.20 22.84
N THR A 26 -18.46 -33.46 21.78
CA THR A 26 -18.38 -34.70 21.00
C THR A 26 -17.03 -34.83 20.29
N LEU A 27 -16.53 -33.75 19.70
CA LEU A 27 -15.21 -33.71 19.07
C LEU A 27 -14.09 -33.99 20.07
N HIS A 28 -14.15 -33.37 21.26
CA HIS A 28 -13.17 -33.62 22.32
C HIS A 28 -13.22 -35.08 22.81
N GLN A 29 -14.41 -35.66 22.98
CA GLN A 29 -14.59 -37.08 23.33
C GLN A 29 -14.03 -38.01 22.26
N ALA A 30 -14.06 -37.60 20.99
CA ALA A 30 -13.52 -38.34 19.86
C ALA A 30 -12.02 -38.08 19.61
N GLY A 31 -11.32 -37.36 20.50
CA GLY A 31 -9.89 -37.10 20.41
C GLY A 31 -9.51 -35.84 19.64
N ILE A 32 -10.48 -35.07 19.14
CA ILE A 32 -10.29 -33.79 18.45
C ILE A 32 -10.35 -32.67 19.50
N ASP A 33 -9.31 -32.59 20.32
CA ASP A 33 -9.22 -31.70 21.47
C ASP A 33 -8.83 -30.24 21.13
N TYR A 34 -8.72 -29.91 19.84
CA TYR A 34 -8.47 -28.56 19.34
C TYR A 34 -9.73 -27.84 18.83
N ALA A 35 -10.92 -28.39 19.11
CA ALA A 35 -12.20 -27.81 18.73
C ALA A 35 -12.70 -26.72 19.71
N VAL A 36 -13.30 -25.65 19.18
CA VAL A 36 -13.95 -24.54 19.89
C VAL A 36 -15.21 -24.09 19.17
N ALA A 37 -16.12 -23.43 19.88
CA ALA A 37 -17.39 -22.96 19.32
C ALA A 37 -17.52 -21.44 19.35
N ALA A 38 -18.25 -20.87 18.37
CA ALA A 38 -18.64 -19.46 18.35
C ALA A 38 -19.90 -19.15 19.19
N SER A 39 -20.54 -20.19 19.76
CA SER A 39 -21.70 -20.09 20.67
C SER A 39 -22.86 -19.25 20.12
N GLY A 40 -23.20 -19.45 18.84
CA GLY A 40 -24.36 -18.83 18.19
C GLY A 40 -24.18 -17.36 17.78
N THR A 41 -22.93 -16.85 17.76
CA THR A 41 -22.62 -15.50 17.28
C THR A 41 -21.78 -15.56 16.00
N ALA A 42 -21.96 -14.57 15.12
CA ALA A 42 -21.10 -14.42 13.96
C ALA A 42 -19.65 -14.17 14.41
N LEU A 43 -18.69 -14.83 13.76
CA LEU A 43 -17.26 -14.70 14.05
C LEU A 43 -16.79 -13.26 13.81
N GLY A 44 -16.48 -12.53 14.88
CA GLY A 44 -15.97 -11.16 14.83
C GLY A 44 -14.44 -11.06 14.80
N ASP A 45 -13.93 -9.87 14.50
CA ASP A 45 -12.49 -9.59 14.35
C ASP A 45 -11.68 -9.94 15.61
N SER A 46 -12.19 -9.58 16.79
CA SER A 46 -11.50 -9.87 18.07
C SER A 46 -11.40 -11.37 18.35
N GLN A 47 -12.44 -12.14 17.99
CA GLN A 47 -12.45 -13.59 18.10
C GLN A 47 -11.49 -14.20 17.08
N MET A 48 -11.48 -13.74 15.83
CA MET A 48 -10.58 -14.25 14.81
C MET A 48 -9.11 -14.02 15.18
N GLU A 49 -8.76 -12.81 15.64
CA GLU A 49 -7.41 -12.53 16.13
C GLU A 49 -7.03 -13.40 17.33
N MET A 50 -7.97 -13.63 18.25
CA MET A 50 -7.76 -14.52 19.40
C MET A 50 -7.44 -15.95 18.95
N LEU A 51 -8.16 -16.48 17.96
CA LEU A 51 -7.93 -17.82 17.42
C LEU A 51 -6.58 -17.92 16.71
N PHE A 52 -6.20 -16.92 15.90
CA PHE A 52 -4.90 -16.89 15.24
C PHE A 52 -3.70 -16.69 16.19
N ARG A 53 -3.92 -16.24 17.42
CA ARG A 53 -2.89 -16.26 18.47
C ARG A 53 -2.73 -17.65 19.10
N ALA A 54 -3.77 -18.48 19.04
CA ALA A 54 -3.74 -19.83 19.59
C ALA A 54 -3.04 -20.82 18.64
N ALA A 55 -3.27 -20.71 17.33
CA ALA A 55 -2.59 -21.52 16.32
C ALA A 55 -2.47 -20.77 14.97
N PRO A 56 -1.48 -21.12 14.13
CA PRO A 56 -1.31 -20.51 12.80
C PRO A 56 -2.41 -20.92 11.80
N GLU A 57 -3.01 -22.10 11.96
CA GLU A 57 -4.09 -22.58 11.08
C GLU A 57 -5.45 -22.49 11.79
N LEU A 58 -6.43 -21.88 11.13
CA LEU A 58 -7.82 -21.81 11.56
C LEU A 58 -8.69 -22.54 10.53
N LEU A 59 -9.35 -23.61 10.98
CA LEU A 59 -10.33 -24.39 10.25
C LEU A 59 -11.72 -23.99 10.74
N LEU A 60 -12.55 -23.44 9.86
CA LEU A 60 -13.95 -23.16 10.15
C LEU A 60 -14.78 -24.31 9.58
N CYS A 61 -15.49 -25.03 10.45
CA CYS A 61 -16.38 -26.11 10.08
C CYS A 61 -17.81 -25.58 10.01
N PHE A 62 -18.45 -25.81 8.87
CA PHE A 62 -19.83 -25.43 8.62
C PHE A 62 -20.63 -26.63 8.15
N ASP A 63 -21.92 -26.61 8.44
CA ASP A 63 -22.86 -27.58 7.92
C ASP A 63 -22.96 -27.44 6.39
N GLY A 64 -23.27 -28.55 5.69
CA GLY A 64 -23.31 -28.58 4.22
C GLY A 64 -24.42 -27.74 3.58
N ASP A 65 -25.35 -27.23 4.40
CA ASP A 65 -26.56 -26.57 3.94
C ASP A 65 -26.36 -25.10 3.50
N THR A 66 -27.45 -24.47 3.07
CA THR A 66 -27.45 -23.06 2.65
C THR A 66 -27.15 -22.11 3.82
N ALA A 67 -27.53 -22.46 5.05
CA ALA A 67 -27.27 -21.63 6.23
C ALA A 67 -25.77 -21.63 6.57
N GLY A 68 -25.12 -22.79 6.56
CA GLY A 68 -23.68 -22.97 6.74
C GLY A 68 -22.87 -22.22 5.69
N ARG A 69 -23.27 -22.27 4.40
CA ARG A 69 -22.63 -21.45 3.35
C ARG A 69 -22.76 -19.95 3.60
N ASN A 70 -23.92 -19.47 4.06
CA ASN A 70 -24.11 -18.06 4.40
C ASN A 70 -23.28 -17.65 5.62
N ALA A 71 -23.14 -18.54 6.61
CA ALA A 71 -22.27 -18.32 7.76
C ALA A 71 -20.79 -18.26 7.34
N ALA A 72 -20.35 -19.18 6.49
CA ALA A 72 -19.01 -19.18 5.89
C ALA A 72 -18.72 -17.88 5.14
N TRP A 73 -19.66 -17.40 4.32
CA TRP A 73 -19.52 -16.12 3.62
C TRP A 73 -19.33 -14.93 4.57
N ARG A 74 -20.05 -14.90 5.70
CA ARG A 74 -19.87 -13.85 6.72
C ARG A 74 -18.51 -13.96 7.40
N ALA A 75 -18.10 -15.16 7.81
CA ALA A 75 -16.81 -15.38 8.45
C ALA A 75 -15.61 -15.06 7.53
N VAL A 76 -15.73 -15.33 6.23
CA VAL A 76 -14.69 -15.00 5.26
C VAL A 76 -14.58 -13.48 5.07
N GLN A 77 -15.68 -12.73 5.13
CA GLN A 77 -15.64 -11.27 4.98
C GLN A 77 -14.90 -10.55 6.11
N THR A 78 -14.82 -11.13 7.31
CA THR A 78 -14.05 -10.60 8.45
C THR A 78 -12.57 -10.98 8.38
N ALA A 79 -12.22 -11.96 7.56
CA ALA A 79 -10.86 -12.48 7.46
C ALA A 79 -9.75 -11.54 6.96
N PRO A 80 -9.97 -10.61 6.00
CA PRO A 80 -8.87 -9.96 5.28
C PRO A 80 -7.79 -9.35 6.17
N GLU A 81 -8.16 -8.65 7.23
CA GLU A 81 -7.21 -7.96 8.10
C GLU A 81 -6.31 -8.94 8.87
N HIS A 82 -6.79 -10.16 9.07
CA HIS A 82 -6.07 -11.23 9.77
C HIS A 82 -5.24 -12.12 8.83
N LEU A 83 -5.45 -12.03 7.51
CA LEU A 83 -4.69 -12.79 6.51
C LEU A 83 -3.31 -12.16 6.30
N ARG A 84 -2.29 -12.83 6.85
CA ARG A 84 -0.87 -12.46 6.71
C ARG A 84 0.01 -13.70 6.69
N ALA A 85 1.27 -13.53 6.30
CA ALA A 85 2.25 -14.61 6.28
C ALA A 85 2.22 -15.46 7.57
N GLY A 86 2.18 -16.78 7.39
CA GLY A 86 2.12 -17.75 8.47
C GLY A 86 0.73 -17.98 9.08
N ARG A 87 -0.33 -17.32 8.58
CA ARG A 87 -1.72 -17.61 8.96
C ARG A 87 -2.48 -18.29 7.83
N LEU A 88 -3.12 -19.41 8.13
CA LEU A 88 -3.93 -20.17 7.17
C LEU A 88 -5.38 -20.17 7.64
N LEU A 89 -6.29 -19.71 6.79
CA LEU A 89 -7.73 -19.81 7.00
C LEU A 89 -8.34 -20.80 6.00
N ARG A 90 -8.99 -21.84 6.52
CA ARG A 90 -9.62 -22.88 5.72
C ARG A 90 -11.07 -23.11 6.15
N LEU A 91 -11.88 -23.57 5.20
CA LEU A 91 -13.29 -23.87 5.36
C LEU A 91 -13.51 -25.35 5.11
N LEU A 92 -14.12 -26.03 6.07
CA LEU A 92 -14.57 -27.41 5.94
C LEU A 92 -16.09 -27.40 5.88
N PHE A 93 -16.66 -27.92 4.80
CA PHE A 93 -18.10 -28.14 4.67
C PHE A 93 -18.38 -29.62 4.88
N LEU A 94 -19.30 -29.92 5.79
CA LEU A 94 -19.75 -31.28 6.04
C LEU A 94 -20.75 -31.75 4.95
N PRO A 95 -20.99 -33.06 4.82
CA PRO A 95 -22.03 -33.57 3.93
C PRO A 95 -23.41 -32.98 4.29
N ASP A 96 -24.28 -32.90 3.29
CA ASP A 96 -25.63 -32.38 3.50
C ASP A 96 -26.38 -33.16 4.60
N GLY A 97 -26.95 -32.44 5.56
CA GLY A 97 -27.68 -33.01 6.69
C GLY A 97 -26.81 -33.58 7.82
N GLN A 98 -25.50 -33.39 7.77
CA GLN A 98 -24.58 -33.75 8.84
C GLN A 98 -24.07 -32.49 9.56
N ASP A 99 -24.01 -32.58 10.89
CA ASP A 99 -23.28 -31.64 11.75
C ASP A 99 -22.04 -32.36 12.34
N PRO A 100 -21.10 -31.66 13.01
CA PRO A 100 -19.91 -32.30 13.56
C PRO A 100 -20.26 -33.40 14.57
N ASP A 101 -21.35 -33.22 15.31
CA ASP A 101 -21.82 -34.11 16.35
C ASP A 101 -22.36 -35.44 15.79
N SER A 102 -23.29 -35.38 14.84
CA SER A 102 -23.86 -36.53 14.13
C SER A 102 -22.79 -37.28 13.36
N LEU A 103 -21.92 -36.57 12.64
CA LEU A 103 -20.87 -37.19 11.83
C LEU A 103 -19.89 -37.99 12.69
N VAL A 104 -19.46 -37.43 13.83
CA VAL A 104 -18.54 -38.11 14.74
C VAL A 104 -19.22 -39.28 15.45
N ARG A 105 -20.50 -39.18 15.80
CA ARG A 105 -21.24 -40.31 16.39
C ARG A 105 -21.43 -41.46 15.41
N GLU A 106 -21.66 -41.17 14.14
CA GLU A 106 -21.89 -42.19 13.11
C GLU A 106 -20.59 -42.83 12.61
N GLN A 107 -19.55 -42.03 12.37
CA GLN A 107 -18.34 -42.45 11.64
C GLN A 107 -17.07 -42.41 12.50
N GLY A 108 -17.13 -41.82 13.70
CA GLY A 108 -16.01 -41.70 14.63
C GLY A 108 -15.06 -40.54 14.32
N GLY A 109 -14.23 -40.18 15.31
CA GLY A 109 -13.27 -39.07 15.21
C GLY A 109 -12.23 -39.25 14.10
N ALA A 110 -11.80 -40.48 13.83
CA ALA A 110 -10.84 -40.77 12.75
C ALA A 110 -11.40 -40.45 11.36
N ALA A 111 -12.70 -40.71 11.13
CA ALA A 111 -13.36 -40.34 9.89
C ALA A 111 -13.45 -38.81 9.75
N PHE A 112 -13.80 -38.10 10.82
CA PHE A 112 -13.79 -36.64 10.84
C PHE A 112 -12.40 -36.07 10.53
N GLU A 113 -11.33 -36.58 11.16
CA GLU A 113 -9.96 -36.14 10.88
C GLU A 113 -9.56 -36.37 9.41
N SER A 114 -10.02 -37.48 8.81
CA SER A 114 -9.73 -37.79 7.40
C SER A 114 -10.35 -36.79 6.42
N MET A 115 -11.36 -36.01 6.85
CA MET A 115 -11.98 -34.95 6.05
C MET A 115 -11.22 -33.62 6.12
N LEU A 116 -10.45 -33.37 7.19
CA LEU A 116 -9.74 -32.10 7.36
C LEU A 116 -8.84 -31.70 6.16
N PRO A 117 -8.15 -32.63 5.48
CA PRO A 117 -7.37 -32.30 4.28
C PRO A 117 -8.21 -31.76 3.11
N THR A 118 -9.52 -32.04 3.09
CA THR A 118 -10.45 -31.51 2.07
C THR A 118 -10.85 -30.06 2.33
N ALA A 119 -10.50 -29.51 3.50
CA ALA A 119 -10.79 -28.14 3.87
C ALA A 119 -10.10 -27.16 2.91
N ARG A 120 -10.91 -26.27 2.35
CA ARG A 120 -10.54 -25.39 1.26
C ARG A 120 -10.04 -24.04 1.76
N PRO A 121 -9.04 -23.42 1.12
CA PRO A 121 -8.62 -22.06 1.45
C PRO A 121 -9.79 -21.06 1.39
N ALA A 122 -9.84 -20.14 2.36
CA ALA A 122 -10.90 -19.13 2.43
C ALA A 122 -11.00 -18.25 1.18
N ILE A 123 -9.87 -17.95 0.54
CA ILE A 123 -9.83 -17.18 -0.70
C ILE A 123 -10.51 -17.91 -1.87
N ASP A 124 -10.35 -19.23 -1.96
CA ASP A 124 -10.95 -20.01 -3.04
C ASP A 124 -12.46 -20.01 -2.91
N PHE A 125 -12.97 -20.21 -1.70
CA PHE A 125 -14.40 -20.10 -1.41
C PHE A 125 -14.94 -18.69 -1.69
N PHE A 126 -14.21 -17.65 -1.26
CA PHE A 126 -14.60 -16.26 -1.51
C PHE A 126 -14.79 -15.98 -2.99
N LEU A 127 -13.82 -16.40 -3.81
CA LEU A 127 -13.85 -16.16 -5.25
C LEU A 127 -14.94 -16.97 -5.94
N GLU A 128 -15.14 -18.24 -5.58
CA GLU A 128 -16.23 -19.05 -6.13
C GLU A 128 -17.61 -18.49 -5.78
N GLU A 129 -17.79 -18.02 -4.55
CA GLU A 129 -19.05 -17.43 -4.11
C GLU A 129 -19.32 -16.09 -4.79
N LEU A 130 -18.28 -15.29 -5.06
CA LEU A 130 -18.38 -14.11 -5.93
C LEU A 130 -18.74 -14.50 -7.37
N GLN A 131 -18.16 -15.56 -7.92
CA GLN A 131 -18.48 -16.04 -9.27
C GLN A 131 -19.92 -16.56 -9.38
N ARG A 132 -20.48 -17.12 -8.30
CA ARG A 132 -21.91 -17.50 -8.27
C ARG A 132 -22.84 -16.29 -8.30
N ARG A 133 -22.38 -15.13 -7.82
CA ARG A 133 -23.17 -13.90 -7.73
C ARG A 133 -23.05 -12.99 -8.95
N HIS A 134 -22.06 -13.23 -9.81
CA HIS A 134 -21.76 -12.38 -10.95
C HIS A 134 -21.47 -13.23 -12.20
N ASN A 135 -22.12 -12.92 -13.31
CA ASN A 135 -21.84 -13.51 -14.60
C ASN A 135 -20.57 -12.89 -15.21
N LEU A 136 -19.45 -13.63 -15.16
CA LEU A 136 -18.18 -13.17 -15.71
C LEU A 136 -18.17 -13.04 -17.25
N ALA A 137 -19.20 -13.51 -17.95
CA ALA A 137 -19.34 -13.31 -19.39
C ALA A 137 -19.93 -11.93 -19.75
N ALA A 138 -20.60 -11.26 -18.81
CA ALA A 138 -21.11 -9.90 -19.00
C ALA A 138 -20.10 -8.89 -18.45
N GLU A 139 -19.65 -7.94 -19.27
CA GLU A 139 -18.59 -6.99 -18.90
C GLU A 139 -18.97 -6.12 -17.68
N ASP A 140 -20.24 -5.72 -17.55
CA ASP A 140 -20.72 -4.95 -16.40
C ASP A 140 -20.68 -5.75 -15.09
N GLU A 141 -21.12 -7.02 -15.12
CA GLU A 141 -21.09 -7.91 -13.95
C GLU A 141 -19.67 -8.35 -13.60
N LYS A 142 -18.80 -8.52 -14.61
CA LYS A 142 -17.37 -8.73 -14.42
C LYS A 142 -16.71 -7.53 -13.72
N ALA A 143 -17.12 -6.30 -14.04
CA ALA A 143 -16.65 -5.11 -13.34
C ALA A 143 -17.10 -5.10 -11.86
N LEU A 144 -18.33 -5.52 -11.56
CA LEU A 144 -18.83 -5.68 -10.19
C LEU A 144 -18.05 -6.74 -9.40
N PHE A 145 -17.79 -7.89 -10.02
CA PHE A 145 -16.94 -8.94 -9.45
C PHE A 145 -15.55 -8.40 -9.09
N LEU A 146 -14.90 -7.69 -10.03
CA LEU A 146 -13.58 -7.11 -9.82
C LEU A 146 -13.58 -6.05 -8.71
N HIS A 147 -14.64 -5.25 -8.60
CA HIS A 147 -14.77 -4.26 -7.54
C HIS A 147 -14.87 -4.93 -6.17
N ALA A 148 -15.78 -5.90 -6.02
CA ALA A 148 -15.95 -6.65 -4.78
C ALA A 148 -14.67 -7.41 -4.37
N ALA A 149 -13.99 -8.05 -5.34
CA ALA A 149 -12.72 -8.71 -5.10
C ALA A 149 -11.64 -7.71 -4.64
N ARG A 150 -11.51 -6.56 -5.31
CA ARG A 150 -10.53 -5.52 -4.93
C ARG A 150 -10.80 -4.97 -3.54
N ASP A 151 -12.05 -4.77 -3.16
CA ASP A 151 -12.39 -4.25 -1.83
C ASP A 151 -12.07 -5.24 -0.70
N PHE A 152 -12.18 -6.53 -0.97
CA PHE A 152 -11.66 -7.57 -0.08
C PHE A 152 -10.13 -7.51 0.00
N LEU A 153 -9.44 -7.46 -1.15
CA LEU A 153 -7.98 -7.50 -1.22
C LEU A 153 -7.28 -6.26 -0.64
N LYS A 154 -7.90 -5.08 -0.72
CA LYS A 154 -7.39 -3.85 -0.09
C LYS A 154 -7.22 -3.99 1.43
N ARG A 155 -8.08 -4.79 2.07
CA ARG A 155 -8.04 -5.04 3.52
C ARG A 155 -7.04 -6.11 3.93
N VAL A 156 -6.55 -6.92 2.98
CA VAL A 156 -5.46 -7.88 3.24
C VAL A 156 -4.18 -7.11 3.52
N SER A 157 -3.69 -7.16 4.75
CA SER A 157 -2.58 -6.33 5.22
C SER A 157 -1.23 -6.76 4.63
N ASP A 158 -1.07 -8.05 4.30
CA ASP A 158 0.15 -8.61 3.73
C ASP A 158 0.26 -8.34 2.22
N PRO A 159 1.29 -7.61 1.76
CA PRO A 159 1.44 -7.24 0.36
C PRO A 159 1.75 -8.43 -0.56
N VAL A 160 2.48 -9.44 -0.07
CA VAL A 160 2.83 -10.63 -0.86
C VAL A 160 1.57 -11.48 -1.07
N LEU A 161 0.82 -11.70 0.00
CA LEU A 161 -0.43 -12.44 -0.06
C LEU A 161 -1.46 -11.74 -0.95
N ARG A 162 -1.55 -10.41 -0.84
CA ARG A 162 -2.39 -9.59 -1.72
C ARG A 162 -2.02 -9.78 -3.18
N GLU A 163 -0.74 -9.72 -3.52
CA GLU A 163 -0.27 -9.92 -4.90
C GLU A 163 -0.64 -11.30 -5.46
N VAL A 164 -0.46 -12.36 -4.67
CA VAL A 164 -0.86 -13.72 -5.05
C VAL A 164 -2.36 -13.80 -5.35
N TYR A 165 -3.19 -13.20 -4.50
CA TYR A 165 -4.64 -13.20 -4.70
C TYR A 165 -5.07 -12.32 -5.88
N GLU A 166 -4.42 -11.18 -6.11
CA GLU A 166 -4.66 -10.34 -7.28
C GLU A 166 -4.40 -11.09 -8.59
N GLN A 167 -3.29 -11.84 -8.66
CA GLN A 167 -2.99 -12.70 -9.81
C GLN A 167 -4.08 -13.75 -10.03
N ARG A 168 -4.58 -14.36 -8.94
CA ARG A 168 -5.67 -15.34 -9.00
C ARG A 168 -6.97 -14.73 -9.54
N VAL A 169 -7.34 -13.53 -9.08
CA VAL A 169 -8.50 -12.77 -9.57
C VAL A 169 -8.38 -12.45 -11.06
N GLN A 170 -7.20 -11.99 -11.51
CA GLN A 170 -6.96 -11.69 -12.92
C GLN A 170 -7.15 -12.93 -13.81
N MET A 171 -6.59 -14.06 -13.38
CA MET A 171 -6.70 -15.34 -14.07
C MET A 171 -8.16 -15.78 -14.22
N LEU A 172 -8.98 -15.65 -13.16
CA LEU A 172 -10.40 -16.00 -13.20
C LEU A 172 -11.20 -15.13 -14.18
N CYS A 173 -10.85 -13.86 -14.31
CA CYS A 173 -11.51 -12.94 -15.23
C CYS A 173 -11.05 -13.08 -16.68
N GLY A 174 -10.13 -14.01 -16.99
CA GLY A 174 -9.50 -14.11 -18.31
C GLY A 174 -8.78 -12.81 -18.71
N LEU A 175 -8.47 -11.96 -17.73
CA LEU A 175 -7.61 -10.82 -17.96
C LEU A 175 -6.21 -11.42 -18.06
N ALA A 176 -5.53 -11.18 -19.17
CA ALA A 176 -4.10 -11.46 -19.24
C ALA A 176 -3.49 -10.91 -17.95
N PRO A 177 -2.55 -11.64 -17.28
CA PRO A 177 -1.82 -11.05 -16.17
C PRO A 177 -1.40 -9.71 -16.71
N VAL A 178 -1.84 -8.65 -16.05
CA VAL A 178 -1.33 -7.33 -16.39
C VAL A 178 0.12 -7.49 -15.97
N ALA A 179 0.98 -7.97 -16.88
CA ALA A 179 2.41 -7.80 -16.81
C ALA A 179 2.48 -6.36 -16.38
N ARG A 180 2.88 -6.12 -15.11
CA ARG A 180 2.86 -4.78 -14.54
C ARG A 180 3.46 -3.96 -15.63
N ARG A 181 2.62 -3.19 -16.33
CA ARG A 181 3.09 -2.41 -17.44
C ARG A 181 3.99 -1.48 -16.66
N ALA A 182 5.31 -1.70 -16.71
CA ALA A 182 6.26 -0.64 -16.43
C ALA A 182 5.65 0.53 -17.20
N PRO A 183 5.13 1.53 -16.48
CA PRO A 183 4.05 2.36 -16.98
C PRO A 183 4.41 2.79 -18.38
N SER A 184 3.70 2.26 -19.38
CA SER A 184 3.97 2.58 -20.76
C SER A 184 3.62 4.05 -20.87
N ARG A 185 4.65 4.89 -20.75
CA ARG A 185 4.62 6.34 -20.84
C ARG A 185 4.24 6.70 -22.27
N THR A 186 2.95 6.61 -22.60
CA THR A 186 2.38 7.49 -23.60
C THR A 186 2.08 8.82 -22.90
N PRO A 187 2.52 9.96 -23.46
CA PRO A 187 2.50 11.24 -22.78
C PRO A 187 1.07 11.76 -22.71
N ARG A 188 0.39 11.53 -21.59
CA ARG A 188 -0.84 12.25 -21.24
C ARG A 188 -0.60 13.08 -19.98
N LYS A 189 -0.89 14.37 -20.14
CA LYS A 189 -0.67 15.49 -19.22
C LYS A 189 -0.86 15.11 -17.75
N ALA A 190 0.22 15.25 -17.01
CA ALA A 190 0.32 14.92 -15.59
C ALA A 190 -0.49 15.91 -14.73
N THR A 191 -1.58 15.42 -14.14
CA THR A 191 -2.13 15.94 -12.88
C THR A 191 -1.86 14.88 -11.82
N PHE A 192 -0.68 14.95 -11.17
CA PHE A 192 -0.36 14.11 -10.01
C PHE A 192 -0.81 14.83 -8.72
N SER A 193 -1.74 14.22 -7.98
CA SER A 193 -1.91 14.51 -6.56
C SER A 193 -0.90 13.69 -5.75
N ALA A 194 -0.41 14.28 -4.66
CA ALA A 194 0.68 13.75 -3.84
C ALA A 194 0.20 12.69 -2.82
N PRO A 195 0.95 11.61 -2.59
CA PRO A 195 0.94 10.89 -1.32
C PRO A 195 1.93 11.53 -0.34
N GLY A 196 1.52 11.68 0.92
CA GLY A 196 2.35 12.29 1.95
C GLY A 196 3.67 11.57 2.18
N GLY A 197 4.75 12.36 2.31
CA GLY A 197 5.84 12.04 3.23
C GLY A 197 7.28 12.11 2.70
N ARG A 198 7.54 12.19 1.39
CA ARG A 198 8.89 12.53 0.89
C ARG A 198 8.85 13.97 0.41
N SER A 199 9.51 14.88 1.15
CA SER A 199 9.67 16.27 0.70
C SER A 199 10.25 16.26 -0.72
N LEU A 200 9.54 16.90 -1.64
CA LEU A 200 9.97 17.03 -3.04
C LEU A 200 11.37 17.66 -3.12
N PHE A 201 11.65 18.62 -2.24
CA PHE A 201 12.94 19.30 -2.13
C PHE A 201 14.02 18.38 -1.56
N LYS A 202 13.68 17.50 -0.61
CA LYS A 202 14.60 16.45 -0.14
C LYS A 202 15.01 15.49 -1.28
N THR A 203 14.06 15.08 -2.11
CA THR A 203 14.35 14.24 -3.29
C THR A 203 15.22 15.00 -4.30
N ALA A 204 14.91 16.26 -4.57
CA ALA A 204 15.70 17.10 -5.48
C ALA A 204 17.14 17.27 -4.98
N LEU A 205 17.32 17.56 -3.69
CA LEU A 205 18.64 17.72 -3.08
C LEU A 205 19.43 16.41 -3.13
N ARG A 206 18.82 15.26 -2.85
CA ARG A 206 19.48 13.95 -2.96
C ARG A 206 19.99 13.69 -4.38
N LEU A 207 19.13 13.91 -5.39
CA LEU A 207 19.51 13.72 -6.79
C LEU A 207 20.61 14.69 -7.22
N LEU A 208 20.57 15.95 -6.75
CA LEU A 208 21.57 16.96 -7.06
C LEU A 208 22.94 16.60 -6.47
N LEU A 209 22.96 16.08 -5.25
CA LEU A 209 24.20 15.65 -4.58
C LEU A 209 24.85 14.47 -5.30
N ASN A 210 24.06 13.53 -5.85
CA ASN A 210 24.59 12.39 -6.57
C ASN A 210 25.00 12.74 -8.01
N PHE A 211 24.27 13.64 -8.67
CA PHE A 211 24.45 13.98 -10.09
C PHE A 211 24.44 15.51 -10.34
N PRO A 212 25.44 16.24 -9.81
CA PRO A 212 25.54 17.68 -9.98
C PRO A 212 25.76 18.11 -11.43
N GLU A 213 26.33 17.24 -12.26
CA GLU A 213 26.67 17.50 -13.65
C GLU A 213 25.47 17.47 -14.62
N ASP A 214 24.30 17.01 -14.15
CA ASP A 214 23.14 16.85 -15.03
C ASP A 214 22.59 18.20 -15.50
N PRO A 215 22.42 18.42 -16.82
CA PRO A 215 21.96 19.69 -17.36
C PRO A 215 20.53 20.05 -16.96
N ALA A 216 19.71 19.09 -16.51
CA ALA A 216 18.34 19.35 -16.10
C ALA A 216 18.25 20.36 -14.94
N TRP A 217 19.28 20.47 -14.09
CA TRP A 217 19.34 21.45 -13.00
C TRP A 217 19.39 22.91 -13.48
N GLN A 218 19.76 23.15 -14.75
CA GLN A 218 19.70 24.48 -15.35
C GLN A 218 18.27 24.91 -15.68
N ALA A 219 17.35 23.96 -15.88
CA ALA A 219 15.95 24.24 -16.17
C ALA A 219 15.13 24.60 -14.92
N LEU A 220 15.71 24.49 -13.72
CA LEU A 220 15.04 24.80 -12.47
C LEU A 220 14.98 26.32 -12.28
N ASP A 221 13.78 26.85 -11.96
CA ASP A 221 13.60 28.29 -11.76
C ASP A 221 14.07 28.74 -10.37
N ARG A 222 15.39 28.92 -10.24
CA ARG A 222 16.08 29.23 -8.97
C ARG A 222 15.56 30.49 -8.30
N ASP A 223 15.15 31.48 -9.10
CA ASP A 223 14.62 32.77 -8.64
C ASP A 223 13.37 32.61 -7.77
N LEU A 224 12.65 31.49 -7.88
CA LEU A 224 11.41 31.25 -7.14
C LEU A 224 11.60 30.45 -5.85
N LEU A 225 12.79 29.87 -5.61
CA LEU A 225 13.04 29.05 -4.41
C LEU A 225 12.90 29.82 -3.09
N PRO A 226 13.33 31.10 -2.97
CA PRO A 226 13.20 31.86 -1.72
C PRO A 226 11.78 31.94 -1.17
N PHE A 227 10.76 31.92 -2.02
CA PHE A 227 9.34 31.95 -1.61
C PHE A 227 8.90 30.72 -0.80
N LEU A 228 9.71 29.67 -0.78
CA LEU A 228 9.39 28.41 -0.13
C LEU A 228 10.24 28.13 1.11
N PHE A 229 11.18 29.01 1.48
CA PHE A 229 12.06 28.81 2.63
C PHE A 229 11.28 28.69 3.95
N ASP A 230 10.26 29.53 4.15
CA ASP A 230 9.38 29.47 5.33
C ASP A 230 8.55 28.18 5.42
N ARG A 231 8.42 27.45 4.30
CA ARG A 231 7.54 26.27 4.18
C ARG A 231 8.29 24.95 4.13
N ASP A 232 9.50 24.94 3.59
CA ASP A 232 10.36 23.76 3.54
C ASP A 232 11.84 24.17 3.68
N PRO A 233 12.50 23.83 4.81
CA PRO A 233 13.91 24.17 5.02
C PRO A 233 14.83 23.47 4.01
N MET A 234 14.39 22.39 3.34
CA MET A 234 15.16 21.75 2.27
C MET A 234 15.20 22.60 0.99
N ALA A 235 14.28 23.55 0.80
CA ALA A 235 14.29 24.46 -0.33
C ALA A 235 15.45 25.48 -0.22
N GLU A 236 15.79 25.90 1.00
CA GLU A 236 16.93 26.78 1.29
C GLU A 236 18.25 26.07 0.91
N ILE A 237 18.42 24.83 1.37
CA ILE A 237 19.61 24.02 1.05
C ILE A 237 19.73 23.76 -0.45
N LEU A 238 18.61 23.49 -1.12
CA LEU A 238 18.59 23.28 -2.57
C LEU A 238 19.02 24.55 -3.33
N ALA A 239 18.58 25.73 -2.88
CA ALA A 239 18.99 27.01 -3.47
C ALA A 239 20.50 27.22 -3.33
N GLU A 240 21.04 27.03 -2.13
CA GLU A 240 22.49 27.14 -1.86
C GLU A 240 23.30 26.17 -2.74
N ALA A 241 22.86 24.92 -2.86
CA ALA A 241 23.53 23.92 -3.69
C ALA A 241 23.55 24.31 -5.18
N LEU A 242 22.44 24.85 -5.69
CA LEU A 242 22.34 25.32 -7.07
C LEU A 242 23.20 26.56 -7.34
N ASP A 243 23.32 27.46 -6.36
CA ASP A 243 24.19 28.64 -6.46
C ASP A 243 25.68 28.25 -6.48
N ILE A 244 26.08 27.25 -5.68
CA ILE A 244 27.44 26.69 -5.73
C ILE A 244 27.71 26.12 -7.14
N LEU A 245 26.76 25.38 -7.71
CA LEU A 245 26.88 24.82 -9.06
C LEU A 245 26.90 25.87 -10.17
N ALA A 246 26.22 27.01 -9.99
CA ALA A 246 26.22 28.10 -10.98
C ALA A 246 27.61 28.76 -11.10
N ASN A 247 28.36 28.80 -10.01
CA ASN A 247 29.59 29.59 -9.88
C ASN A 247 30.87 28.79 -10.14
N MET A 248 30.78 27.49 -10.45
CA MET A 248 31.95 26.63 -10.67
C MET A 248 31.77 25.72 -11.88
N THR A 249 32.77 25.70 -12.76
CA THR A 249 32.83 24.80 -13.90
C THR A 249 33.37 23.44 -13.44
N HIS A 250 32.61 22.36 -13.70
CA HIS A 250 32.96 20.95 -13.42
C HIS A 250 33.08 20.57 -11.93
N LEU A 251 32.00 20.73 -11.18
CA LEU A 251 31.93 20.31 -9.79
C LEU A 251 31.60 18.81 -9.67
N SER A 252 32.41 18.05 -8.94
CA SER A 252 32.10 16.66 -8.59
C SER A 252 31.16 16.56 -7.37
N SER A 253 30.46 15.42 -7.22
CA SER A 253 29.56 15.13 -6.09
C SER A 253 30.25 15.33 -4.73
N HIS A 254 31.52 14.94 -4.63
CA HIS A 254 32.32 15.09 -3.41
C HIS A 254 32.67 16.56 -3.11
N GLU A 255 32.97 17.37 -4.13
CA GLU A 255 33.26 18.80 -3.95
C GLU A 255 32.03 19.62 -3.59
N LEU A 256 30.88 19.28 -4.19
CA LEU A 256 29.59 19.87 -3.81
C LEU A 256 29.27 19.57 -2.35
N PHE A 257 29.44 18.30 -1.95
CA PHE A 257 29.23 17.87 -0.59
C PHE A 257 30.16 18.58 0.40
N ALA A 258 31.45 18.66 0.10
CA ALA A 258 32.45 19.32 0.94
C ALA A 258 32.19 20.83 1.14
N LYS A 259 31.55 21.49 0.18
CA LYS A 259 31.16 22.90 0.30
C LYS A 259 29.89 23.09 1.11
N LEU A 260 28.90 22.23 0.91
CA LEU A 260 27.65 22.24 1.68
C LEU A 260 27.85 21.83 3.14
N SER A 261 28.84 21.00 3.44
CA SER A 261 29.15 20.55 4.81
C SER A 261 29.80 21.61 5.70
N VAL A 262 30.32 22.70 5.12
CA VAL A 262 30.86 23.85 5.86
C VAL A 262 29.75 24.86 6.22
N LEU A 263 28.56 24.72 5.60
CA LEU A 263 27.39 25.55 5.84
C LEU A 263 26.54 24.98 6.98
N LYS A 264 25.44 25.68 7.32
CA LYS A 264 24.56 25.36 8.46
C LYS A 264 23.84 24.00 8.36
N HIS A 265 23.99 23.29 7.23
CA HIS A 265 23.15 22.16 6.85
C HIS A 265 23.91 20.83 6.68
N ALA A 266 25.13 20.73 7.22
CA ALA A 266 26.02 19.59 7.07
C ALA A 266 25.39 18.23 7.43
N GLU A 267 24.64 18.17 8.54
CA GLU A 267 24.01 16.94 9.03
C GLU A 267 22.92 16.42 8.08
N ALA A 268 22.12 17.32 7.50
CA ALA A 268 21.07 16.97 6.55
C ALA A 268 21.64 16.43 5.24
N CYS A 269 22.72 17.04 4.74
CA CYS A 269 23.40 16.57 3.54
C CYS A 269 24.06 15.21 3.77
N TYR A 270 24.74 15.01 4.91
CA TYR A 270 25.42 13.75 5.22
C TYR A 270 24.43 12.57 5.30
N ALA A 271 23.26 12.79 5.92
CA ALA A 271 22.22 11.77 6.01
C ALA A 271 21.68 11.32 4.64
N LEU A 272 21.66 12.22 3.64
CA LEU A 272 21.21 11.90 2.28
C LEU A 272 22.25 11.07 1.52
N VAL A 273 23.53 11.43 1.62
CA VAL A 273 24.62 10.74 0.90
C VAL A 273 24.91 9.36 1.50
N MET A 274 24.93 9.21 2.82
CA MET A 274 25.18 7.91 3.47
C MET A 274 24.03 6.90 3.26
N SER A 275 22.83 7.38 2.91
CA SER A 275 21.70 6.52 2.57
C SER A 275 21.77 5.94 1.15
N ASP A 276 22.76 6.36 0.35
CA ASP A 276 22.85 6.10 -1.09
C ASP A 276 24.10 5.28 -1.43
N SER A 277 24.11 4.02 -1.02
CA SER A 277 25.08 3.01 -1.46
C SER A 277 24.45 2.12 -2.55
N GLY A 278 23.86 2.74 -3.57
CA GLY A 278 23.14 2.04 -4.62
C GLY A 278 24.07 1.45 -5.69
N ASP A 279 23.76 0.22 -6.10
CA ASP A 279 24.42 -0.49 -7.22
C ASP A 279 24.24 0.28 -8.55
N GLU A 280 25.00 -0.07 -9.59
CA GLU A 280 25.00 0.64 -10.89
C GLU A 280 23.60 0.82 -11.51
N GLU A 281 22.70 -0.17 -11.34
CA GLU A 281 21.31 -0.10 -11.81
C GLU A 281 20.50 1.01 -11.11
N GLU A 282 20.75 1.23 -9.82
CA GLU A 282 20.06 2.25 -9.04
C GLU A 282 20.50 3.66 -9.44
N GLN A 283 21.79 3.83 -9.74
CA GLN A 283 22.32 5.09 -10.27
C GLN A 283 21.72 5.46 -11.63
N VAL A 284 21.52 4.48 -12.51
CA VAL A 284 20.84 4.69 -13.81
C VAL A 284 19.40 5.14 -13.61
N LEU A 285 18.66 4.52 -12.68
CA LEU A 285 17.28 4.91 -12.37
C LEU A 285 17.19 6.33 -11.81
N MET A 286 18.12 6.71 -10.92
CA MET A 286 18.14 8.06 -10.35
C MET A 286 18.42 9.12 -11.40
N ARG A 287 19.36 8.89 -12.33
CA ARG A 287 19.62 9.82 -13.45
C ARG A 287 18.37 10.04 -14.30
N LEU A 288 17.61 8.99 -14.58
CA LEU A 288 16.33 9.10 -15.31
C LEU A 288 15.25 9.87 -14.54
N GLU A 289 15.33 9.92 -13.20
CA GLU A 289 14.38 10.64 -12.36
C GLU A 289 14.62 12.16 -12.33
N ILE A 290 15.86 12.63 -12.56
CA ILE A 290 16.26 14.05 -12.39
C ILE A 290 15.32 14.99 -13.15
N SER A 291 15.12 14.74 -14.45
CA SER A 291 14.25 15.57 -15.30
C SER A 291 12.81 15.67 -14.76
N GLY A 292 12.26 14.55 -14.27
CA GLY A 292 10.93 14.50 -13.67
C GLY A 292 10.86 15.19 -12.32
N CYS A 293 11.93 15.12 -11.54
CA CYS A 293 12.05 15.83 -10.27
C CYS A 293 12.08 17.35 -10.49
N VAL A 294 12.92 17.85 -11.39
CA VAL A 294 13.01 19.28 -11.75
C VAL A 294 11.65 19.80 -12.24
N ALA A 295 10.95 19.05 -13.10
CA ALA A 295 9.63 19.44 -13.59
C ALA A 295 8.61 19.60 -12.44
N ARG A 296 8.61 18.69 -11.46
CA ARG A 296 7.73 18.78 -10.28
C ARG A 296 8.10 19.96 -9.39
N VAL A 297 9.39 20.23 -9.20
CA VAL A 297 9.85 21.41 -8.44
C VAL A 297 9.38 22.69 -9.13
N ASN A 298 9.57 22.83 -10.44
CA ASN A 298 9.09 23.97 -11.21
C ASN A 298 7.56 24.12 -11.15
N GLN A 299 6.79 23.02 -11.20
CA GLN A 299 5.34 23.08 -11.03
C GLN A 299 4.95 23.61 -9.64
N ARG A 300 5.69 23.21 -8.60
CA ARG A 300 5.47 23.70 -7.23
C ARG A 300 5.83 25.18 -7.09
N LEU A 301 6.91 25.61 -7.72
CA LEU A 301 7.34 27.01 -7.78
C LEU A 301 6.33 27.87 -8.54
N ALA A 302 5.83 27.40 -9.69
CA ALA A 302 4.79 28.08 -10.47
C ALA A 302 3.49 28.23 -9.67
N ALA A 303 3.08 27.19 -8.92
CA ALA A 303 1.90 27.26 -8.05
C ALA A 303 2.10 28.27 -6.89
N ALA A 304 3.29 28.29 -6.29
CA ALA A 304 3.65 29.26 -5.26
C ALA A 304 3.62 30.70 -5.81
N ARG A 305 4.17 30.90 -7.01
CA ARG A 305 4.15 32.16 -7.75
C ARG A 305 2.71 32.64 -8.02
N SER A 306 1.84 31.78 -8.57
CA SER A 306 0.44 32.15 -8.84
C SER A 306 -0.32 32.53 -7.56
N HIS A 307 -0.10 31.79 -6.47
CA HIS A 307 -0.69 32.10 -5.17
C HIS A 307 -0.19 33.44 -4.62
N PHE A 308 1.10 33.75 -4.77
CA PHE A 308 1.68 35.02 -4.36
C PHE A 308 1.11 36.19 -5.16
N ILE A 309 1.02 36.07 -6.50
CA ILE A 309 0.44 37.10 -7.38
C ILE A 309 -1.05 37.32 -7.08
N SER A 310 -1.84 36.27 -6.84
CA SER A 310 -3.26 36.40 -6.46
C SER A 310 -3.42 37.13 -5.15
N ARG A 311 -2.64 36.77 -4.13
CA ARG A 311 -2.68 37.44 -2.82
C ARG A 311 -2.28 38.92 -2.91
N ALA A 312 -1.28 39.23 -3.72
CA ALA A 312 -0.87 40.60 -4.01
C ALA A 312 -1.97 41.42 -4.71
N ALA A 313 -2.75 40.80 -5.59
CA ALA A 313 -3.89 41.45 -6.25
C ALA A 313 -5.05 41.71 -5.26
N ASP A 314 -5.36 40.74 -4.40
CA ASP A 314 -6.46 40.83 -3.44
C ASP A 314 -6.21 41.83 -2.30
N GLN A 315 -4.95 42.08 -1.94
CA GLN A 315 -4.58 42.98 -0.84
C GLN A 315 -4.49 44.47 -1.23
N GLY A 316 -4.97 44.86 -2.42
CA GLY A 316 -5.04 46.27 -2.85
C GLY A 316 -4.01 46.67 -3.90
N GLY A 317 -3.39 45.71 -4.59
CA GLY A 317 -2.44 45.94 -5.67
C GLY A 317 -1.01 46.23 -5.18
N LEU A 318 -0.12 46.59 -6.11
CA LEU A 318 1.31 46.82 -5.84
C LEU A 318 1.57 47.81 -4.69
N SER A 319 0.61 48.65 -4.29
CA SER A 319 0.73 49.63 -3.21
C SER A 319 0.64 49.06 -1.79
N ALA A 320 0.20 47.81 -1.61
CA ALA A 320 0.10 47.16 -0.29
C ALA A 320 1.27 46.20 0.04
N LEU A 321 2.11 45.92 -0.95
CA LEU A 321 3.28 45.05 -0.83
C LEU A 321 4.49 45.83 -0.29
N SER A 322 5.42 45.13 0.38
CA SER A 322 6.74 45.69 0.71
C SER A 322 7.55 46.02 -0.56
N GLU A 323 8.56 46.89 -0.47
CA GLU A 323 9.40 47.26 -1.63
C GLU A 323 10.07 46.05 -2.29
N GLN A 324 10.49 45.06 -1.49
CA GLN A 324 11.07 43.80 -1.98
C GLN A 324 10.04 43.00 -2.80
N GLU A 325 8.83 42.82 -2.26
CA GLU A 325 7.75 42.10 -2.92
C GLU A 325 7.28 42.79 -4.22
N ARG A 326 7.26 44.13 -4.26
CA ARG A 326 6.93 44.90 -5.48
C ARG A 326 7.98 44.72 -6.58
N ALA A 327 9.26 44.84 -6.22
CA ALA A 327 10.36 44.65 -7.16
C ALA A 327 10.30 43.26 -7.79
N GLU A 328 9.90 42.26 -7.00
CA GLU A 328 9.83 40.87 -7.43
C GLU A 328 8.60 40.56 -8.30
N VAL A 329 7.42 41.13 -7.99
CA VAL A 329 6.25 41.06 -8.88
C VAL A 329 6.57 41.65 -10.26
N VAL A 330 7.26 42.79 -10.30
CA VAL A 330 7.68 43.42 -11.57
C VAL A 330 8.70 42.56 -12.34
N ARG A 331 9.64 41.93 -11.63
CA ARG A 331 10.62 41.00 -12.22
C ARG A 331 9.92 39.80 -12.85
N LEU A 332 8.95 39.22 -12.15
CA LEU A 332 8.16 38.06 -12.60
C LEU A 332 7.29 38.39 -13.81
N SER A 333 6.59 39.54 -13.82
CA SER A 333 5.78 39.98 -14.97
C SER A 333 6.59 40.36 -16.22
N ARG A 334 7.89 40.66 -16.08
CA ARG A 334 8.78 40.90 -17.23
C ARG A 334 9.26 39.61 -17.89
N ARG A 335 9.40 38.53 -17.13
CA ARG A 335 9.88 37.23 -17.60
C ARG A 335 8.84 36.49 -18.46
N ASP A 336 7.55 36.67 -18.18
CA ASP A 336 6.46 36.13 -19.01
C ASP A 336 6.50 36.68 -20.45
N ARG A 337 6.90 37.95 -20.64
CA ARG A 337 7.04 38.54 -21.98
C ARG A 337 8.22 38.00 -22.79
N HIS A 338 9.14 37.26 -22.16
CA HIS A 338 10.31 36.68 -22.83
C HIS A 338 10.15 35.18 -23.12
N ASN A 339 9.16 34.51 -22.51
CA ASN A 339 8.88 33.08 -22.73
C ASN A 339 7.76 32.83 -23.77
N ASP A 340 7.09 33.89 -24.24
CA ASP A 340 6.02 33.85 -25.26
C ASP A 340 6.50 34.29 -26.67
N VAL A 341 7.81 34.36 -26.92
CA VAL A 341 8.44 34.64 -28.24
C VAL A 341 9.29 33.46 -28.67
#